data_AF-A0A2U2J6W9-F1
#
_entry.id   AF-A0A2U2J6W9-F1
#
_cell.length_a   1.000
_cell.length_b   1.000
_cell.length_c   1.000
_cell.angle_alpha   90.00
_cell.angle_beta   90.00
_cell.angle_gamma   90.00
#
_symmetry.space_group_name_H-M   'P 1'
#
loop_
_entity.id
_entity.type
_entity.pdbx_description
1 polymer ?
#
loop_
_entity_poly.entity_id
_entity_poly.type
_entity_poly.pdbx_seq_one_letter_code
_entity_poly.pdbx_strand_id
1 'polypeptide(L)'
;MTLDNINELESHLLDEIDELQRLGLNTEESLLIAKNRIGNTKELTAEYGKVNKNIYFRNKIIPYLKGILLFMAFITITNLLANLSLIIANNVGIDSENLNYVSIGILIFLSLALSIFAYNKYKNMSLNSRKLTNIPFLVSVIVISKLLTFFSTLFITRSGSFGISDFGNLQMNLSVYNLLFGLFILTISFVTFYVSKRENKVKISE
;
A
#
# COMPACT_ATOMS: atom_id res chain seq x y z
N MET A 1 6.45 -4.27 21.04
CA MET A 1 6.88 -4.55 22.41
C MET A 1 5.74 -5.24 23.12
N THR A 2 6.07 -6.20 23.98
CA THR A 2 5.13 -6.79 24.96
C THR A 2 5.08 -5.90 26.21
N LEU A 3 4.15 -6.18 27.12
CA LEU A 3 4.06 -5.47 28.40
C LEU A 3 5.31 -5.71 29.25
N ASP A 4 5.79 -6.96 29.29
CA ASP A 4 6.99 -7.32 30.05
C ASP A 4 8.22 -6.54 29.58
N ASN A 5 8.41 -6.36 28.27
CA ASN A 5 9.50 -5.53 27.75
C ASN A 5 9.39 -4.07 28.19
N ILE A 6 8.17 -3.54 28.34
CA ILE A 6 7.95 -2.15 28.76
C ILE A 6 8.32 -2.02 30.24
N ASN A 7 7.89 -2.98 31.07
CA ASN A 7 8.22 -3.00 32.49
C ASN A 7 9.73 -3.17 32.73
N GLU A 8 10.40 -4.02 31.94
CA GLU A 8 11.85 -4.19 31.97
C GLU A 8 12.56 -2.88 31.59
N LEU A 9 12.12 -2.22 30.51
CA LEU A 9 12.71 -0.95 30.07
C LEU A 9 12.49 0.16 31.10
N GLU A 10 11.32 0.18 31.73
CA GLU A 10 10.98 1.12 32.80
C GLU A 10 11.85 0.89 34.04
N SER A 11 12.05 -0.37 34.44
CA SER A 11 12.96 -0.72 35.54
C SER A 11 14.38 -0.23 35.25
N HIS A 12 14.91 -0.51 34.06
CA HIS A 12 16.24 -0.03 33.67
C HIS A 12 16.35 1.50 33.61
N LEU A 13 15.28 2.19 33.20
CA LEU A 13 15.24 3.65 33.21
C LEU A 13 15.28 4.20 34.63
N LEU A 14 14.52 3.61 35.56
CA LEU A 14 14.50 4.01 36.96
C LEU A 14 15.84 3.73 37.65
N ASP A 15 16.45 2.58 37.40
CA ASP A 15 17.76 2.23 37.93
C ASP A 15 18.84 3.23 37.48
N GLU A 16 18.86 3.62 36.19
CA GLU A 16 19.77 4.65 35.68
C GLU A 16 19.52 6.03 36.30
N ILE A 17 18.25 6.41 36.51
CA ILE A 17 17.91 7.67 37.19
C ILE A 17 18.44 7.67 38.62
N ASP A 18 18.23 6.58 39.36
CA ASP A 18 18.68 6.45 40.75
C ASP A 18 20.22 6.50 40.85
N GLU A 19 20.94 5.85 39.92
CA GLU A 19 22.41 5.94 39.86
C GLU A 19 22.90 7.36 39.58
N LEU A 20 22.27 8.06 38.62
CA LEU A 20 22.62 9.43 38.28
C LEU A 20 22.33 10.41 39.44
N GLN A 21 21.22 10.22 40.16
CA GLN A 21 20.92 11.00 41.36
C GLN A 21 21.93 10.76 42.49
N ARG A 22 22.40 9.52 42.67
CA ARG A 22 23.48 9.20 43.63
C ARG A 22 24.80 9.89 43.28
N LEU A 23 25.03 10.19 42.01
CA LEU A 23 26.18 10.98 41.54
C LEU A 23 25.97 12.50 41.71
N GLY A 24 24.83 12.94 42.24
CA GLY A 24 24.53 14.33 42.56
C GLY A 24 23.76 15.09 41.47
N LEU A 25 23.26 14.39 40.44
CA LEU A 25 22.40 15.02 39.42
C LEU A 25 20.99 15.25 39.94
N ASN A 26 20.36 16.32 39.44
CA ASN A 26 18.92 16.56 39.63
C ASN A 26 18.10 15.48 38.89
N THR A 27 16.90 15.16 39.39
CA THR A 27 15.89 14.31 38.72
C THR A 27 15.69 14.62 37.24
N GLU A 28 15.54 15.89 36.84
CA GLU A 28 15.31 16.25 35.43
C GLU A 28 16.53 15.95 34.55
N GLU A 29 17.73 16.26 35.06
CA GLU A 29 19.00 15.98 34.37
C GLU A 29 19.24 14.48 34.26
N SER A 30 18.96 13.75 35.34
CA SER A 30 19.05 12.29 35.42
C SER A 30 18.13 11.63 34.40
N LEU A 31 16.87 12.07 34.31
CA LEU A 31 15.91 11.55 33.32
C LEU A 31 16.37 11.82 31.88
N LEU A 32 16.87 13.03 31.61
CA LEU A 32 17.30 13.41 30.26
C LEU A 32 18.52 12.59 29.80
N ILE A 33 19.47 12.37 30.69
CA ILE A 33 20.66 11.53 30.43
C ILE A 33 20.26 10.06 30.31
N ALA A 34 19.48 9.51 31.24
CA ALA A 34 19.03 8.13 31.23
C ALA A 34 18.26 7.79 29.93
N LYS A 35 17.35 8.68 29.50
CA LYS A 35 16.63 8.55 28.22
C LYS A 35 17.58 8.51 27.02
N ASN A 36 18.63 9.34 27.01
CA ASN A 36 19.61 9.34 25.93
C ASN A 36 20.49 8.08 25.95
N ARG A 37 20.83 7.55 27.12
CA ARG A 37 21.62 6.31 27.28
C ARG A 37 20.87 5.06 26.85
N ILE A 38 19.58 4.97 27.17
CA ILE A 38 18.70 3.85 26.77
C ILE A 38 18.50 3.80 25.24
N GLY A 39 18.68 4.94 24.55
CA GLY A 39 18.69 5.01 23.10
C GLY A 39 17.34 5.38 22.48
N ASN A 40 17.29 5.36 21.15
CA ASN A 40 16.10 5.82 20.43
C ASN A 40 15.03 4.72 20.34
N THR A 41 13.76 5.13 20.47
CA THR A 41 12.56 4.31 20.24
C THR A 41 12.64 3.36 19.04
N LYS A 42 13.22 3.78 17.90
CA LYS A 42 13.35 2.94 16.70
C LYS A 42 14.29 1.76 16.92
N GLU A 43 15.44 2.00 17.54
CA GLU A 43 16.47 0.99 17.81
C GLU A 43 16.01 0.03 18.90
N LEU A 44 15.47 0.58 19.99
CA LEU A 44 14.83 -0.21 21.06
C LEU A 44 13.73 -1.12 20.51
N THR A 45 12.84 -0.60 19.65
CA THR A 45 11.80 -1.41 19.02
C THR A 45 12.38 -2.52 18.14
N ALA A 46 13.52 -2.28 17.48
CA ALA A 46 14.19 -3.28 16.66
C ALA A 46 14.83 -4.39 17.53
N GLU A 47 15.57 -4.03 18.58
CA GLU A 47 16.24 -4.98 19.49
C GLU A 47 15.23 -5.84 20.26
N TYR A 48 14.25 -5.22 20.92
CA TYR A 48 13.17 -5.95 21.60
C TYR A 48 12.28 -6.72 20.62
N GLY A 49 12.27 -6.32 19.34
CA GLY A 49 11.65 -7.05 18.25
C GLY A 49 12.33 -8.41 17.99
N LYS A 50 13.66 -8.49 18.05
CA LYS A 50 14.40 -9.74 17.79
C LYS A 50 14.01 -10.86 18.76
N VAL A 51 13.82 -10.50 20.04
CA VAL A 51 13.38 -11.42 21.10
C VAL A 51 11.92 -11.82 20.87
N ASN A 52 11.08 -10.87 20.49
CA ASN A 52 9.66 -11.08 20.24
C ASN A 52 9.37 -11.44 18.78
N LYS A 53 9.80 -12.65 18.37
CA LYS A 53 9.71 -13.16 16.99
C LYS A 53 8.34 -12.93 16.34
N ASN A 54 7.24 -13.14 17.06
CA ASN A 54 5.87 -12.94 16.55
C ASN A 54 5.57 -11.47 16.20
N ILE A 55 5.98 -10.52 17.06
CA ILE A 55 5.75 -9.09 16.84
C ILE A 55 6.64 -8.58 15.70
N TYR A 56 7.89 -9.03 15.66
CA TYR A 56 8.83 -8.69 14.59
C TYR A 56 8.34 -9.20 13.23
N PHE A 57 7.93 -10.45 13.16
CA PHE A 57 7.38 -11.04 11.93
C PHE A 57 6.15 -10.28 11.44
N ARG A 58 5.21 -9.97 12.34
CA ARG A 58 4.00 -9.19 12.01
C ARG A 58 4.35 -7.79 11.49
N ASN A 59 5.23 -7.06 12.18
CA ASN A 59 5.64 -5.72 11.77
C ASN A 59 6.38 -5.73 10.43
N LYS A 60 7.12 -6.80 10.14
CA LYS A 60 7.81 -6.99 8.86
C LYS A 60 6.84 -7.31 7.73
N ILE A 61 5.80 -8.12 7.97
CA ILE A 61 4.86 -8.57 6.94
C ILE A 61 3.78 -7.54 6.61
N ILE A 62 3.28 -6.79 7.60
CA ILE A 62 2.19 -5.82 7.40
C ILE A 62 2.43 -4.88 6.21
N PRO A 63 3.62 -4.27 6.02
CA PRO A 63 3.89 -3.42 4.86
C PRO A 63 3.75 -4.15 3.51
N TYR A 64 4.24 -5.39 3.40
CA TYR A 64 4.10 -6.19 2.18
C TYR A 64 2.64 -6.55 1.92
N LEU A 65 1.91 -6.94 2.97
CA LEU A 65 0.48 -7.23 2.88
C LEU A 65 -0.31 -6.01 2.40
N LYS A 66 -0.01 -4.81 2.93
CA LYS A 66 -0.60 -3.55 2.48
C LYS A 66 -0.30 -3.27 1.01
N GLY A 67 0.93 -3.51 0.56
CA GLY A 67 1.31 -3.36 -0.84
C GLY A 67 0.50 -4.27 -1.77
N ILE A 68 0.37 -5.55 -1.42
CA ILE A 68 -0.42 -6.52 -2.18
C ILE A 68 -1.90 -6.14 -2.20
N LEU A 69 -2.46 -5.76 -1.05
CA LEU A 69 -3.86 -5.31 -0.96
C LEU A 69 -4.11 -4.05 -1.79
N LEU A 70 -3.19 -3.10 -1.78
CA LEU A 70 -3.31 -1.87 -2.57
C LEU A 70 -3.24 -2.17 -4.07
N PHE A 71 -2.38 -3.09 -4.49
CA PHE A 71 -2.33 -3.56 -5.87
C PHE A 71 -3.61 -4.28 -6.30
N MET A 72 -4.13 -5.18 -5.46
CA MET A 72 -5.42 -5.84 -5.72
C MET A 72 -6.56 -4.84 -5.81
N ALA A 73 -6.62 -3.88 -4.88
CA ALA A 73 -7.63 -2.81 -4.90
C ALA A 73 -7.56 -2.03 -6.22
N PHE A 74 -6.36 -1.63 -6.66
CA PHE A 74 -6.15 -0.95 -7.94
C PHE A 74 -6.70 -1.75 -9.13
N ILE A 75 -6.32 -3.03 -9.27
CA ILE A 75 -6.82 -3.88 -10.36
C ILE A 75 -8.36 -4.00 -10.32
N THR A 76 -8.93 -4.21 -9.13
CA THR A 76 -10.39 -4.36 -9.01
C THR A 76 -11.15 -3.10 -9.35
N ILE A 77 -10.62 -1.94 -8.97
CA ILE A 77 -11.20 -0.63 -9.30
C ILE A 77 -11.13 -0.39 -10.81
N THR A 78 -9.98 -0.66 -11.45
CA THR A 78 -9.80 -0.51 -12.89
C THR A 78 -10.79 -1.38 -13.67
N ASN A 79 -10.98 -2.64 -13.25
CA ASN A 79 -11.98 -3.52 -13.87
C ASN A 79 -13.42 -3.01 -13.67
N LEU A 80 -13.74 -2.49 -12.50
CA LEU A 80 -15.07 -1.91 -12.24
C LEU A 80 -15.33 -0.71 -13.15
N LEU A 81 -14.37 0.20 -13.25
CA LEU A 81 -14.44 1.39 -14.11
C LEU A 81 -14.59 1.04 -15.58
N ALA A 82 -13.86 0.03 -16.06
CA ALA A 82 -14.01 -0.45 -17.42
C ALA A 82 -15.44 -0.96 -17.69
N ASN A 83 -16.01 -1.77 -16.79
CA ASN A 83 -17.38 -2.25 -16.93
C ASN A 83 -18.42 -1.12 -16.87
N LEU A 84 -18.22 -0.13 -16.00
CA LEU A 84 -19.09 1.05 -15.95
C LEU A 84 -18.99 1.89 -17.23
N SER A 85 -17.79 2.03 -17.78
CA SER A 85 -17.58 2.75 -19.05
C SER A 85 -18.38 2.14 -20.20
N LEU A 86 -18.52 0.81 -20.23
CA LEU A 86 -19.32 0.11 -21.24
C LEU A 86 -20.81 0.35 -21.08
N ILE A 87 -21.31 0.29 -19.85
CA ILE A 87 -22.72 0.56 -19.57
C ILE A 87 -23.06 1.98 -20.03
N ILE A 88 -22.20 2.96 -19.72
CA ILE A 88 -22.39 4.35 -20.14
C ILE A 88 -22.36 4.46 -21.66
N ALA A 89 -21.33 3.89 -22.31
CA ALA A 89 -21.14 4.02 -23.75
C ALA A 89 -22.26 3.34 -24.56
N ASN A 90 -22.79 2.22 -24.08
CA ASN A 90 -23.96 1.56 -24.65
C ASN A 90 -25.22 2.40 -24.53
N ASN A 91 -25.44 3.05 -23.38
CA ASN A 91 -26.58 3.95 -23.21
C ASN A 91 -26.52 5.19 -24.12
N VAL A 92 -25.32 5.58 -24.57
CA VAL A 92 -25.10 6.68 -25.53
C VAL A 92 -25.25 6.23 -26.99
N GLY A 93 -25.34 4.92 -27.25
CA GLY A 93 -25.50 4.37 -28.60
C GLY A 93 -24.21 4.37 -29.43
N ILE A 94 -23.04 4.26 -28.77
CA ILE A 94 -21.75 4.14 -29.47
C ILE A 94 -21.64 2.75 -30.11
N ASP A 95 -21.30 2.71 -31.40
CA ASP A 95 -21.09 1.46 -32.16
C ASP A 95 -20.03 0.54 -31.51
N SER A 96 -20.23 -0.77 -31.65
CA SER A 96 -19.40 -1.81 -31.00
C SER A 96 -17.91 -1.74 -31.33
N GLU A 97 -17.55 -1.34 -32.57
CA GLU A 97 -16.15 -1.16 -32.96
C GLU A 97 -15.47 -0.01 -32.20
N ASN A 98 -16.20 1.09 -31.97
CA ASN A 98 -15.68 2.27 -31.29
C ASN A 98 -15.65 2.12 -29.76
N LEU A 99 -16.46 1.21 -29.19
CA LEU A 99 -16.56 0.96 -27.75
C LEU A 99 -15.21 0.54 -27.12
N ASN A 100 -14.45 -0.32 -27.80
CA ASN A 100 -13.15 -0.77 -27.30
C ASN A 100 -12.13 0.37 -27.21
N TYR A 101 -12.06 1.22 -28.24
CA TYR A 101 -11.17 2.38 -28.25
C TYR A 101 -11.56 3.42 -27.20
N VAL A 102 -12.85 3.63 -27.00
CA VAL A 102 -13.37 4.52 -25.95
C VAL A 102 -13.00 4.00 -24.56
N SER A 103 -13.14 2.69 -24.29
CA SER A 103 -12.77 2.10 -23.00
C SER A 103 -11.28 2.23 -22.71
N ILE A 104 -10.43 1.95 -23.71
CA ILE A 104 -8.97 2.13 -23.61
C ILE A 104 -8.61 3.61 -23.35
N GLY A 105 -9.24 4.53 -24.07
CA GLY A 105 -9.03 5.97 -23.90
C GLY A 105 -9.39 6.46 -22.49
N ILE A 106 -10.53 6.01 -21.96
CA ILE A 106 -10.96 6.33 -20.58
C ILE A 106 -9.99 5.75 -19.55
N LEU A 107 -9.52 4.51 -19.73
CA LEU A 107 -8.55 3.88 -18.84
C LEU A 107 -7.22 4.65 -18.81
N ILE A 108 -6.70 5.03 -19.98
CA ILE A 108 -5.47 5.82 -20.09
C ILE A 108 -5.66 7.18 -19.41
N PHE A 109 -6.75 7.90 -19.72
CA PHE A 109 -7.04 9.20 -19.12
C PHE A 109 -7.13 9.12 -17.59
N LEU A 110 -7.85 8.12 -17.07
CA LEU A 110 -8.02 7.95 -15.63
C LEU A 110 -6.69 7.60 -14.94
N SER A 111 -5.85 6.77 -15.58
CA SER A 111 -4.52 6.42 -15.07
C SER A 111 -3.58 7.64 -15.01
N LEU A 112 -3.65 8.52 -16.01
CA LEU A 112 -2.93 9.79 -16.04
C LEU A 112 -3.44 10.74 -14.95
N ALA A 113 -4.76 10.88 -14.81
CA ALA A 113 -5.37 11.72 -13.78
C ALA A 113 -4.99 11.26 -12.36
N LEU A 114 -5.01 9.96 -12.10
CA LEU A 114 -4.56 9.37 -10.83
C LEU A 114 -3.08 9.64 -10.57
N SER A 115 -2.23 9.50 -11.59
CA SER A 115 -0.79 9.77 -11.49
C SER A 115 -0.50 11.25 -11.20
N ILE A 116 -1.19 12.17 -11.88
CA ILE A 116 -1.07 13.62 -11.66
C ILE A 116 -1.57 13.99 -10.26
N PHE A 117 -2.71 13.44 -9.83
CA PHE A 117 -3.23 13.66 -8.48
C PHE A 117 -2.25 13.15 -7.41
N ALA A 118 -1.70 11.94 -7.59
CA ALA A 118 -0.71 11.38 -6.69
C ALA A 118 0.56 12.24 -6.63
N TYR A 119 1.07 12.70 -7.78
CA TYR A 119 2.25 13.55 -7.87
C TYR A 119 2.04 14.92 -7.21
N ASN A 120 0.94 15.60 -7.53
CA ASN A 120 0.60 16.89 -6.95
C ASN A 120 0.43 16.79 -5.43
N LYS A 121 -0.17 15.69 -4.96
CA LYS A 121 -0.38 15.44 -3.53
C LYS A 121 0.91 15.05 -2.80
N TYR A 122 1.80 14.30 -3.44
CA TYR A 122 3.15 14.02 -2.93
C TYR A 122 3.96 15.31 -2.77
N LYS A 123 3.89 16.21 -3.75
CA LYS A 123 4.60 17.50 -3.74
C LYS A 123 4.05 18.49 -2.72
N ASN A 124 2.72 18.58 -2.59
CA ASN A 124 2.07 19.66 -1.84
C ASN A 124 1.60 19.28 -0.43
N MET A 125 1.58 18.01 -0.04
CA MET A 125 0.95 17.60 1.23
C MET A 125 1.63 16.42 1.91
N SER A 126 1.84 16.51 3.23
CA SER A 126 2.19 15.36 4.06
C SER A 126 1.00 14.39 4.11
N LEU A 127 1.05 13.38 3.25
CA LEU A 127 0.01 12.37 3.18
C LEU A 127 -0.18 11.71 4.55
N ASN A 128 -1.32 11.92 5.19
CA ASN A 128 -1.79 11.03 6.25
C ASN A 128 -2.29 9.70 5.64
N SER A 129 -1.40 9.01 4.93
CA SER A 129 -1.62 7.78 4.16
C SER A 129 -2.04 6.59 5.04
N ARG A 130 -1.96 6.74 6.37
CA ARG A 130 -2.39 5.73 7.34
C ARG A 130 -3.87 5.37 7.20
N LYS A 131 -4.75 6.32 6.89
CA LYS A 131 -6.19 6.04 6.73
C LYS A 131 -6.48 5.28 5.43
N LEU A 132 -5.83 5.65 4.33
CA LEU A 132 -6.08 5.05 3.00
C LEU A 132 -5.44 3.66 2.84
N THR A 133 -4.38 3.39 3.59
CA THR A 133 -3.67 2.09 3.60
C THR A 133 -4.11 1.17 4.74
N ASN A 134 -5.24 1.46 5.38
CA ASN A 134 -5.78 0.62 6.43
C ASN A 134 -6.28 -0.71 5.85
N ILE A 135 -5.88 -1.84 6.46
CA ILE A 135 -6.16 -3.17 5.91
C ILE A 135 -7.67 -3.44 5.78
N PRO A 136 -8.52 -3.22 6.81
CA PRO A 136 -9.96 -3.43 6.69
C PRO A 136 -10.58 -2.58 5.60
N PHE A 137 -10.13 -1.33 5.44
CA PHE A 137 -10.62 -0.44 4.39
C PHE A 137 -10.29 -0.99 2.99
N LEU A 138 -9.04 -1.41 2.75
CA LEU A 138 -8.62 -2.00 1.48
C LEU A 138 -9.41 -3.28 1.16
N VAL A 139 -9.61 -4.14 2.16
CA VAL A 139 -10.41 -5.37 2.00
C VAL A 139 -11.86 -5.04 1.63
N SER A 140 -12.50 -4.10 2.34
CA SER A 140 -13.86 -3.66 2.02
C SER A 140 -13.96 -3.10 0.61
N VAL A 141 -13.00 -2.28 0.18
CA VAL A 141 -12.95 -1.74 -1.19
C VAL A 141 -12.86 -2.88 -2.21
N ILE A 142 -11.97 -3.86 -2.01
CA ILE A 142 -11.82 -5.01 -2.92
C ILE A 142 -13.14 -5.79 -3.02
N VAL A 143 -13.76 -6.12 -1.89
CA VAL A 143 -15.00 -6.91 -1.84
C VAL A 143 -16.15 -6.17 -2.52
N ILE A 144 -16.34 -4.89 -2.18
CA ILE A 144 -17.40 -4.05 -2.76
C ILE A 144 -17.18 -3.88 -4.26
N SER A 145 -15.95 -3.57 -4.70
CA SER A 145 -15.64 -3.41 -6.13
C SER A 145 -15.85 -4.70 -6.92
N LYS A 146 -15.46 -5.86 -6.37
CA LYS A 146 -15.71 -7.17 -7.00
C LYS A 146 -17.20 -7.48 -7.10
N LEU A 147 -17.95 -7.21 -6.04
CA LEU A 147 -19.39 -7.43 -5.99
C LEU A 147 -20.12 -6.53 -6.99
N LEU A 148 -19.77 -5.23 -7.07
CA LEU A 148 -20.28 -4.34 -8.10
C LEU A 148 -19.91 -4.79 -9.52
N THR A 149 -18.68 -5.28 -9.72
CA THR A 149 -18.23 -5.79 -11.03
C THR A 149 -19.04 -7.03 -11.45
N PHE A 150 -19.38 -7.90 -10.50
CA PHE A 150 -20.26 -9.03 -10.76
C PHE A 150 -21.66 -8.58 -11.18
N PHE A 151 -22.24 -7.58 -10.49
CA PHE A 151 -23.54 -7.04 -10.89
C PHE A 151 -23.52 -6.32 -12.24
N SER A 152 -22.47 -5.55 -12.54
CA SER A 152 -22.35 -4.86 -13.83
C SER A 152 -22.20 -5.84 -14.99
N THR A 153 -21.40 -6.89 -14.84
CA THR A 153 -21.25 -7.94 -15.85
C THR A 153 -22.54 -8.73 -16.07
N LEU A 154 -23.28 -9.06 -15.00
CA LEU A 154 -24.61 -9.66 -15.12
C LEU A 154 -25.59 -8.76 -15.89
N PHE A 155 -25.57 -7.46 -15.61
CA PHE A 155 -26.42 -6.49 -16.31
C PHE A 155 -26.10 -6.43 -17.82
N ILE A 156 -24.82 -6.34 -18.17
CA ILE A 156 -24.34 -6.32 -19.56
C ILE A 156 -24.71 -7.62 -20.29
N THR A 157 -24.57 -8.77 -19.64
CA THR A 157 -24.88 -10.07 -20.26
C THR A 157 -26.39 -10.24 -20.49
N ARG A 158 -27.21 -9.75 -19.54
CA ARG A 158 -28.67 -9.92 -19.59
C ARG A 158 -29.37 -8.89 -20.48
N SER A 159 -28.80 -7.71 -20.69
CA SER A 159 -29.37 -6.70 -21.58
C SER A 159 -29.36 -7.14 -23.04
N GLY A 160 -28.55 -8.15 -23.42
CA GLY A 160 -28.42 -8.62 -24.79
C GLY A 160 -27.87 -7.59 -25.77
N SER A 161 -27.41 -6.43 -25.26
CA SER A 161 -27.00 -5.30 -26.08
C SER A 161 -25.54 -5.40 -26.55
N PHE A 162 -24.75 -6.30 -25.96
CA PHE A 162 -23.36 -6.55 -26.32
C PHE A 162 -23.17 -7.92 -26.96
N GLY A 163 -22.50 -7.96 -28.11
CA GLY A 163 -22.01 -9.19 -28.69
C GLY A 163 -21.04 -9.89 -27.72
N ILE A 164 -21.18 -11.20 -27.57
CA ILE A 164 -20.28 -12.03 -26.75
C ILE A 164 -18.81 -11.84 -27.20
N SER A 165 -18.59 -11.61 -28.49
CA SER A 165 -17.29 -11.28 -29.09
C SER A 165 -16.70 -9.99 -28.56
N ASP A 166 -17.51 -8.94 -28.42
CA ASP A 166 -17.04 -7.60 -28.02
C ASP A 166 -16.69 -7.57 -26.54
N PHE A 167 -17.52 -8.24 -25.71
CA PHE A 167 -17.21 -8.46 -24.31
C PHE A 167 -15.93 -9.30 -24.12
N GLY A 168 -15.75 -10.35 -24.94
CA GLY A 168 -14.54 -11.17 -24.95
C GLY A 168 -13.28 -10.36 -25.30
N ASN A 169 -13.35 -9.54 -26.34
CA ASN A 169 -12.24 -8.67 -26.77
C ASN A 169 -11.87 -7.66 -25.69
N LEU A 170 -12.86 -7.07 -25.02
CA LEU A 170 -12.63 -6.14 -23.92
C LEU A 170 -11.98 -6.82 -22.72
N GLN A 171 -12.48 -7.99 -22.33
CA GLN A 171 -11.90 -8.76 -21.23
C GLN A 171 -10.44 -9.18 -21.54
N MET A 172 -10.15 -9.46 -22.81
CA MET A 172 -8.79 -9.74 -23.27
C MET A 172 -7.90 -8.49 -23.16
N ASN A 173 -8.36 -7.33 -23.64
CA ASN A 173 -7.63 -6.06 -23.53
C ASN A 173 -7.35 -5.67 -22.07
N LEU A 174 -8.33 -5.83 -21.17
CA LEU A 174 -8.15 -5.63 -19.73
C LEU A 174 -7.12 -6.58 -19.14
N SER A 175 -7.13 -7.84 -19.59
CA SER A 175 -6.14 -8.83 -19.14
C SER A 175 -4.73 -8.47 -19.59
N VAL A 176 -4.56 -8.01 -20.84
CA VAL A 176 -3.28 -7.50 -21.36
C VAL A 176 -2.82 -6.27 -20.57
N TYR A 177 -3.71 -5.32 -20.28
CA TYR A 177 -3.40 -4.16 -19.44
C TYR A 177 -2.92 -4.58 -18.04
N ASN A 178 -3.63 -5.49 -17.40
CA ASN A 178 -3.26 -6.01 -16.07
C ASN A 178 -1.88 -6.69 -16.10
N LEU A 179 -1.56 -7.43 -17.17
CA LEU A 179 -0.25 -8.04 -17.37
C LEU A 179 0.86 -6.98 -17.55
N LEU A 180 0.65 -6.00 -18.42
CA LEU A 180 1.61 -4.92 -18.66
C LEU A 180 1.89 -4.11 -17.38
N PHE A 181 0.84 -3.79 -16.64
CA PHE A 181 0.97 -3.06 -15.38
C PHE A 181 1.66 -3.91 -14.31
N GLY A 182 1.38 -5.22 -14.26
CA GLY A 182 2.10 -6.16 -13.41
C GLY A 182 3.60 -6.23 -13.74
N LEU A 183 3.95 -6.31 -15.04
CA LEU A 183 5.34 -6.27 -15.51
C LEU A 183 6.04 -4.96 -15.11
N PHE A 184 5.36 -3.82 -15.24
CA PHE A 184 5.88 -2.52 -14.81
C PHE A 184 6.21 -2.48 -13.30
N ILE A 185 5.34 -3.06 -12.46
CA ILE A 185 5.63 -3.15 -11.02
C ILE A 185 6.80 -4.09 -10.75
N LEU A 186 6.91 -5.20 -11.46
CA LEU A 186 8.02 -6.15 -11.30
C LEU A 186 9.36 -5.51 -11.69
N THR A 187 9.41 -4.73 -12.77
CA THR A 187 10.64 -4.03 -13.18
C THR A 187 11.06 -2.98 -12.15
N ILE A 188 10.13 -2.16 -11.64
CA ILE A 188 10.41 -1.20 -10.55
C ILE A 188 10.88 -1.93 -9.30
N SER A 189 10.23 -3.04 -8.94
CA SER A 189 10.60 -3.84 -7.76
C SER A 189 12.00 -4.42 -7.90
N PHE A 190 12.35 -4.89 -9.11
CA PHE A 190 13.70 -5.40 -9.41
C PHE A 190 14.75 -4.29 -9.29
N VAL A 191 14.50 -3.12 -9.90
CA VAL A 191 15.43 -1.98 -9.83
C VAL A 191 15.64 -1.52 -8.39
N THR A 192 14.55 -1.33 -7.63
CA THR A 192 14.64 -0.90 -6.21
C THR A 192 15.37 -1.92 -5.34
N PHE A 193 15.18 -3.22 -5.57
CA PHE A 193 15.93 -4.27 -4.88
C PHE A 193 17.44 -4.18 -5.15
N TYR A 194 17.84 -4.02 -6.41
CA TYR A 194 19.26 -3.91 -6.77
C TYR A 194 19.90 -2.62 -6.23
N VAL A 195 19.19 -1.49 -6.27
CA VAL A 195 19.65 -0.22 -5.69
C VAL A 195 19.85 -0.37 -4.18
N SER A 196 18.85 -0.90 -3.46
CA SER A 196 18.96 -1.11 -2.01
C SER A 196 20.07 -2.09 -1.63
N LYS A 197 20.27 -3.16 -2.42
CA LYS A 197 21.38 -4.10 -2.22
C LYS A 197 22.75 -3.43 -2.42
N ARG A 198 22.86 -2.50 -3.37
CA ARG A 198 24.08 -1.73 -3.60
C ARG A 198 24.37 -0.78 -2.42
N GLU A 199 23.38 -0.04 -1.94
CA GLU A 199 23.53 0.87 -0.79
C GLU A 199 23.94 0.14 0.49
N ASN A 200 23.33 -1.02 0.76
CA ASN A 200 23.68 -1.84 1.93
C ASN A 200 25.10 -2.40 1.85
N LYS A 201 25.64 -2.67 0.65
CA LYS A 201 27.05 -3.07 0.50
C LYS A 201 28.01 -1.92 0.82
N VAL A 202 27.67 -0.69 0.44
CA VAL A 202 28.51 0.51 0.70
C VAL A 202 28.59 0.80 2.21
N LYS A 203 27.49 0.63 2.96
CA LYS A 203 27.45 0.83 4.41
C LYS A 203 28.25 -0.18 5.25
N ILE A 204 28.65 -1.31 4.68
CA ILE A 204 29.44 -2.35 5.38
C ILE A 204 30.95 -2.12 5.18
N SER A 205 31.32 -1.27 4.20
CA SER A 205 32.71 -0.94 3.86
C SER A 205 33.19 0.41 4.42
N GLU A 206 32.33 1.15 5.11
CA GLU A 206 32.66 2.35 5.91
C GLU A 206 32.70 1.98 7.40
#